data_AF-A0A4Y2P945-F1
#
_entry.id   AF-A0A4Y2P945-F1
#
_cell.length_a   1.000
_cell.length_b   1.000
_cell.length_c   1.000
_cell.angle_alpha   90.00
_cell.angle_beta   90.00
_cell.angle_gamma   90.00
#
_symmetry.space_group_name_H-M   'P 1'
#
loop_
_entity.id
_entity.type
_entity.pdbx_description
1 polymer ?
#
loop_
_entity_poly.entity_id
_entity_poly.type
_entity_poly.pdbx_seq_one_letter_code
_entity_poly.pdbx_strand_id
1 'polypeptide(L)'
;MYLWIEDNIRGGICYVGKRYSCCNNRFVPETFDSKVEETYIIAVDANNLYGYTMTQSLPIGNFKFLSESEIKDFNVLELSAKDEVGYFLEVDLLYPSKLRDLHDFPLAPDHTVITLDMFSPYQKN
;
A
#
# COMPACT_ATOMS: atom_id res chain seq x y z
N MET A 1 -12.62 11.85 -17.39
CA MET A 1 -11.22 11.77 -16.94
C MET A 1 -10.98 12.49 -15.63
N TYR A 2 -11.28 13.80 -15.50
CA TYR A 2 -11.13 14.50 -14.21
C TYR A 2 -11.85 13.80 -13.04
N LEU A 3 -13.15 13.53 -13.16
CA LEU A 3 -13.91 12.80 -12.14
C LEU A 3 -13.35 11.41 -11.86
N TRP A 4 -12.96 10.69 -12.92
CA TRP A 4 -12.34 9.37 -12.79
C TRP A 4 -11.02 9.43 -11.99
N ILE A 5 -10.21 10.47 -12.17
CA ILE A 5 -8.99 10.68 -11.36
C ILE A 5 -9.38 11.00 -9.92
N GLU A 6 -10.27 11.97 -9.70
CA GLU A 6 -10.74 12.37 -8.36
C GLU A 6 -11.28 11.18 -7.55
N ASP A 7 -12.15 10.36 -8.16
CA ASP A 7 -12.75 9.18 -7.53
C ASP A 7 -11.70 8.11 -7.15
N ASN A 8 -10.51 8.16 -7.76
CA ASN A 8 -9.41 7.26 -7.51
C ASN A 8 -8.30 7.85 -6.62
N ILE A 9 -8.41 9.09 -6.17
CA ILE A 9 -7.50 9.65 -5.17
C ILE A 9 -7.69 8.93 -3.83
N ARG A 10 -6.58 8.59 -3.16
CA ARG A 10 -6.55 7.95 -1.84
C ARG A 10 -5.66 8.74 -0.90
N GLY A 11 -5.98 8.68 0.39
CA GLY A 11 -5.17 9.26 1.46
C GLY A 11 -4.00 8.36 1.88
N GLY A 12 -3.43 8.66 3.04
CA GLY A 12 -2.39 7.83 3.64
C GLY A 12 -2.88 6.43 4.00
N ILE A 13 -1.99 5.45 3.87
CA ILE A 13 -2.27 4.06 4.26
C ILE A 13 -2.13 3.95 5.78
N CYS A 14 -3.17 3.45 6.45
CA CYS A 14 -3.14 3.07 7.85
C CYS A 14 -3.45 1.57 7.96
N TYR A 15 -2.52 0.81 8.52
CA TYR A 15 -2.63 -0.65 8.60
C TYR A 15 -2.05 -1.19 9.91
N VAL A 16 -2.71 -2.20 10.48
CA VAL A 16 -2.26 -2.92 11.68
C VAL A 16 -2.29 -4.42 11.39
N GLY A 17 -1.16 -4.98 10.95
CA GLY A 17 -1.04 -6.41 10.65
C GLY A 17 -0.93 -7.30 11.89
N LYS A 18 -0.30 -6.78 12.96
CA LYS A 18 -0.18 -7.47 14.24
C LYS A 18 -0.62 -6.54 15.37
N ARG A 19 -1.64 -6.93 16.13
CA ARG A 19 -2.22 -6.10 17.20
C ARG A 19 -1.29 -5.90 18.39
N TYR A 20 -0.46 -6.88 18.69
CA TYR A 20 0.46 -6.83 19.82
C TYR A 20 1.77 -7.52 19.44
N SER A 21 2.89 -6.85 19.72
CA SER A 21 4.21 -7.45 19.67
C SER A 21 5.00 -6.98 20.87
N CYS A 22 5.71 -7.89 21.53
CA CYS A 22 6.74 -7.57 22.50
C CYS A 22 8.09 -7.99 21.94
N CYS A 23 9.16 -7.47 22.54
CA CYS A 23 10.52 -7.89 22.23
C CYS A 23 11.31 -8.09 23.52
N ASN A 24 12.25 -9.03 23.49
CA ASN A 24 13.16 -9.32 24.58
C ASN A 24 14.43 -8.49 24.38
N ASN A 25 14.41 -7.24 24.87
CA ASN A 25 15.45 -6.26 24.60
C ASN A 25 16.31 -6.04 25.85
N ARG A 26 17.63 -6.29 25.76
CA ARG A 26 18.58 -6.12 26.87
C ARG A 26 18.64 -4.70 27.44
N PHE A 27 18.22 -3.69 26.67
CA PHE A 27 18.20 -2.29 27.08
C PHE A 27 16.94 -1.94 27.89
N VAL A 28 16.02 -2.89 28.10
CA VAL A 28 14.84 -2.77 28.98
C VAL A 28 14.94 -3.84 30.08
N PRO A 29 15.77 -3.61 31.12
CA PRO A 29 16.14 -4.65 32.10
C PRO A 29 14.96 -5.22 32.88
N GLU A 30 13.89 -4.45 33.06
CA GLU A 30 12.71 -4.83 33.84
C GLU A 30 11.98 -6.05 33.25
N THR A 31 12.09 -6.25 31.94
CA THR A 31 11.38 -7.30 31.20
C THR A 31 12.31 -8.25 30.45
N PHE A 32 13.63 -8.07 30.55
CA PHE A 32 14.61 -8.86 29.81
C PHE A 32 14.84 -10.24 30.46
N ASP A 33 14.86 -11.28 29.65
CA ASP A 33 15.24 -12.64 30.04
C ASP A 33 16.43 -13.13 29.20
N SER A 34 17.56 -13.39 29.86
CA SER A 34 18.79 -13.88 29.21
C SER A 34 18.68 -15.32 28.69
N LYS A 35 17.61 -16.04 29.05
CA LYS A 35 17.33 -17.40 28.57
C LYS A 35 16.54 -17.42 27.27
N VAL A 36 15.97 -16.28 26.86
CA VAL A 36 15.16 -16.14 25.65
C VAL A 36 15.99 -15.40 24.60
N GLU A 37 15.73 -15.69 23.32
CA GLU A 37 16.35 -14.98 22.21
C GLU A 37 16.14 -13.47 22.34
N GLU A 38 17.19 -12.71 22.08
CA GLU A 38 17.14 -11.26 22.11
C GLU A 38 16.48 -10.72 20.84
N THR A 39 15.48 -9.87 21.00
CA THR A 39 14.70 -9.31 19.89
C THR A 39 14.47 -7.82 20.08
N TYR A 40 14.20 -7.12 18.98
CA TYR A 40 14.04 -5.66 18.95
C TYR A 40 12.84 -5.26 18.11
N ILE A 41 12.21 -4.14 18.48
CA ILE A 41 11.21 -3.46 17.66
C ILE A 41 11.82 -2.13 17.20
N ILE A 42 11.74 -1.87 15.89
CA ILE A 42 12.18 -0.61 15.30
C ILE A 42 10.96 0.24 14.94
N ALA A 43 11.01 1.52 15.28
CA ALA A 43 10.10 2.52 14.77
C ALA A 43 10.85 3.34 13.70
N VAL A 44 10.32 3.36 12.48
CA VAL A 44 10.86 4.13 11.36
C VAL A 44 9.85 5.20 10.95
N ASP A 45 10.34 6.39 10.65
CA ASP A 45 9.53 7.50 10.17
C ASP A 45 10.23 8.16 8.96
N ALA A 46 9.43 8.51 7.95
CA ALA A 46 9.93 9.16 6.76
C ALA A 46 9.84 10.69 6.91
N ASN A 47 11.01 11.34 7.05
CA ASN A 47 11.09 12.79 7.08
C ASN A 47 10.56 13.39 5.76
N ASN A 48 9.47 14.18 5.87
CA ASN A 48 8.85 14.87 4.74
C ASN A 48 8.46 13.94 3.57
N LEU A 49 7.69 12.88 3.88
CA LEU A 49 7.25 11.88 2.90
C LEU A 49 6.66 12.50 1.62
N TYR A 50 5.66 13.39 1.74
CA TYR A 50 5.04 14.02 0.57
C TYR A 50 6.02 14.93 -0.20
N GLY A 51 6.89 15.66 0.51
CA GLY A 51 7.92 16.47 -0.15
C GLY A 51 8.90 15.62 -0.96
N TYR A 52 9.29 14.45 -0.45
CA TYR A 52 10.07 13.49 -1.22
C TYR A 52 9.31 12.99 -2.46
N THR A 53 8.03 12.62 -2.32
CA THR A 53 7.20 12.21 -3.45
C THR A 53 7.08 13.30 -4.51
N MET A 54 7.02 14.58 -4.11
CA MET A 54 7.00 15.72 -5.04
C MET A 54 8.30 15.92 -5.82
N THR A 55 9.40 15.27 -5.44
CA THR A 55 10.65 15.25 -6.23
C THR A 55 10.69 14.15 -7.29
N GLN A 56 9.71 13.25 -7.30
CA GLN A 56 9.60 12.16 -8.27
C GLN A 56 8.87 12.64 -9.54
N SER A 57 8.87 11.82 -10.60
CA SER A 57 8.08 12.07 -11.80
C SER A 57 6.58 12.12 -11.46
N LEU A 58 5.95 13.27 -11.71
CA LEU A 58 4.53 13.49 -11.45
C LEU A 58 3.77 13.83 -12.75
N PRO A 59 2.51 13.39 -12.89
CA PRO A 59 1.70 13.72 -14.05
C PRO A 59 1.32 15.21 -14.04
N ILE A 60 1.69 15.94 -15.10
CA ILE A 60 1.48 17.39 -15.19
C ILE A 60 0.40 17.80 -16.21
N GLY A 61 0.06 16.94 -17.18
CA GLY A 61 -0.87 17.31 -18.26
C GLY A 61 -0.89 16.31 -19.42
N ASN A 62 -1.54 16.71 -20.52
CA ASN A 62 -1.70 15.91 -21.74
C ASN A 62 -2.36 14.54 -21.53
N PHE A 63 -3.22 14.47 -20.51
CA PHE A 63 -3.98 13.27 -20.23
C PHE A 63 -4.88 12.92 -21.42
N LYS A 64 -4.79 11.66 -21.87
CA LYS A 64 -5.63 11.10 -22.93
C LYS A 64 -5.96 9.65 -22.59
N PHE A 65 -7.13 9.19 -23.02
CA PHE A 65 -7.39 7.77 -23.08
C PHE A 65 -6.65 7.18 -24.28
N LEU A 66 -6.11 5.98 -24.09
CA LEU A 66 -5.56 5.20 -25.20
C LEU A 66 -6.69 4.67 -26.09
N SER A 67 -6.43 4.61 -27.39
CA SER A 67 -7.26 3.90 -28.35
C SER A 67 -7.21 2.39 -28.13
N GLU A 68 -8.19 1.65 -28.64
CA GLU A 68 -8.19 0.19 -28.53
C GLU A 68 -6.95 -0.47 -29.14
N SER A 69 -6.38 0.10 -30.21
CA SER A 69 -5.13 -0.37 -30.79
C SER A 69 -3.94 -0.12 -29.87
N GLU A 70 -3.82 1.07 -29.29
CA GLU A 70 -2.76 1.37 -28.32
C GLU A 70 -2.85 0.47 -27.09
N ILE A 71 -4.06 0.12 -26.63
CA ILE A 71 -4.28 -0.81 -25.51
C ILE A 71 -3.84 -2.24 -25.87
N LYS A 72 -4.11 -2.71 -27.09
CA LYS A 72 -3.73 -4.07 -27.52
C LYS A 72 -2.21 -4.25 -27.57
N ASP A 73 -1.49 -3.20 -27.92
CA ASP A 73 -0.04 -3.21 -28.00
C ASP A 73 0.64 -2.78 -26.68
N PHE A 74 -0.14 -2.48 -25.64
CA PHE A 74 0.36 -2.02 -24.35
C PHE A 74 0.95 -3.17 -23.51
N ASN A 75 2.20 -3.01 -23.09
CA ASN A 75 2.87 -3.93 -22.17
C ASN A 75 3.32 -3.22 -20.89
N VAL A 76 2.61 -3.46 -19.78
CA VAL A 76 2.91 -2.85 -18.48
C VAL A 76 4.32 -3.21 -17.96
N LEU A 77 4.87 -4.36 -18.36
CA LEU A 77 6.16 -4.85 -17.87
C LEU A 77 7.36 -4.12 -18.50
N GLU A 78 7.13 -3.37 -19.57
CA GLU A 78 8.17 -2.60 -20.27
C GLU A 78 8.29 -1.17 -19.75
N LEU A 79 7.40 -0.74 -18.85
CA LEU A 79 7.38 0.60 -18.30
C LEU A 79 8.46 0.82 -17.25
N SER A 80 8.98 2.05 -17.21
CA SER A 80 9.92 2.50 -16.20
C SER A 80 9.36 3.72 -15.43
N ALA A 81 9.65 3.77 -14.13
CA ALA A 81 9.24 4.90 -13.28
C ALA A 81 9.89 6.25 -13.68
N LYS A 82 10.88 6.23 -14.58
CA LYS A 82 11.59 7.42 -15.07
C LYS A 82 11.11 7.86 -16.45
N ASP A 83 10.12 7.17 -17.01
CA ASP A 83 9.63 7.48 -18.35
C ASP A 83 8.90 8.83 -18.35
N GLU A 84 8.95 9.54 -19.48
CA GLU A 84 8.28 10.84 -19.62
C GLU A 84 6.76 10.71 -19.62
N VAL A 85 6.24 9.52 -19.98
CA VAL A 85 4.81 9.23 -20.06
C VAL A 85 4.44 8.20 -19.00
N GLY A 86 3.57 8.60 -18.07
CA GLY A 86 2.96 7.71 -17.08
C GLY A 86 1.59 7.20 -17.54
N TYR A 87 1.15 6.10 -16.93
CA TYR A 87 -0.15 5.47 -17.21
C TYR A 87 -0.93 5.26 -15.91
N PHE A 88 -2.24 5.49 -15.97
CA PHE A 88 -3.17 5.00 -14.96
C PHE A 88 -3.92 3.81 -15.56
N LEU A 89 -4.03 2.72 -14.81
CA LEU A 89 -4.58 1.47 -15.31
C LEU A 89 -5.85 1.12 -14.52
N GLU A 90 -6.94 0.92 -15.26
CA GLU A 90 -8.15 0.26 -14.76
C GLU A 90 -8.10 -1.20 -15.20
N VAL A 91 -8.04 -2.13 -14.24
CA VAL A 91 -7.74 -3.54 -14.51
C VAL A 91 -8.59 -4.45 -13.65
N ASP A 92 -8.93 -5.61 -14.22
CA ASP A 92 -9.42 -6.75 -13.44
C ASP A 92 -8.24 -7.55 -12.89
N LEU A 93 -8.21 -7.76 -11.57
CA LEU A 93 -7.14 -8.49 -10.91
C LEU A 93 -7.62 -9.85 -10.42
N LEU A 94 -6.94 -10.91 -10.84
CA LEU A 94 -7.04 -12.22 -10.20
C LEU A 94 -6.00 -12.29 -9.08
N TYR A 95 -6.45 -12.42 -7.82
CA TYR A 95 -5.56 -12.56 -6.67
C TYR A 95 -5.58 -13.99 -6.11
N PRO A 96 -4.56 -14.83 -6.38
CA PRO A 96 -4.50 -16.19 -5.84
C PRO A 96 -4.42 -16.20 -4.32
N SER A 97 -5.27 -16.99 -3.67
CA SER A 97 -5.36 -17.04 -2.20
C SER A 97 -4.04 -17.38 -1.49
N LYS A 98 -3.16 -18.16 -2.14
CA LYS A 98 -1.83 -18.52 -1.62
C LYS A 98 -0.90 -17.31 -1.40
N LEU A 99 -1.18 -16.18 -2.04
CA LEU A 99 -0.37 -14.96 -1.89
C LEU A 99 -0.76 -14.16 -0.64
N ARG A 100 -1.93 -14.43 -0.05
CA ARG A 100 -2.47 -13.67 1.09
C ARG A 100 -1.55 -13.71 2.30
N ASP A 101 -0.96 -14.86 2.58
CA ASP A 101 -0.12 -15.05 3.75
C ASP A 101 1.35 -14.65 3.51
N LEU A 102 1.69 -14.20 2.29
CA LEU A 102 3.06 -13.81 1.92
C LEU A 102 3.34 -12.31 2.08
N HIS A 103 2.31 -11.49 2.24
CA HIS A 103 2.44 -10.04 2.26
C HIS A 103 1.58 -9.41 3.34
N ASP A 104 2.14 -8.41 4.02
CA ASP A 104 1.44 -7.68 5.07
C ASP A 104 0.47 -6.63 4.50
N PHE A 105 0.72 -6.09 3.31
CA PHE A 105 -0.09 -5.02 2.71
C PHE A 105 -1.06 -5.54 1.64
N PRO A 106 -2.28 -4.98 1.55
CA PRO A 106 -3.19 -5.26 0.44
C PRO A 106 -2.61 -4.70 -0.86
N LEU A 107 -2.64 -5.49 -1.95
CA LEU A 107 -2.04 -5.09 -3.24
C LEU A 107 -2.84 -4.01 -4.00
N ALA A 108 -4.17 -4.05 -3.91
CA ALA A 108 -5.05 -3.15 -4.63
C ALA A 108 -6.24 -2.75 -3.74
N PRO A 109 -6.04 -1.82 -2.78
CA PRO A 109 -7.11 -1.37 -1.91
C PRO A 109 -8.15 -0.56 -2.69
N ASP A 110 -9.42 -0.89 -2.51
CA ASP A 110 -10.57 -0.22 -3.11
C ASP A 110 -11.28 0.71 -2.11
N HIS A 111 -12.05 1.67 -2.63
CA HIS A 111 -12.85 2.54 -1.78
C HIS A 111 -14.20 1.87 -1.50
N THR A 112 -14.29 1.22 -0.34
CA THR A 112 -15.48 0.47 0.06
C THR A 112 -16.07 1.00 1.36
N VAL A 113 -17.39 1.11 1.40
CA VAL A 113 -18.14 1.46 2.62
C VAL A 113 -18.17 0.24 3.52
N ILE A 114 -17.55 0.35 4.71
CA ILE A 114 -17.54 -0.75 5.67
C ILE A 114 -18.92 -0.86 6.32
N THR A 115 -19.54 -2.03 6.20
CA THR A 115 -20.82 -2.35 6.82
C THR A 115 -20.60 -3.05 8.18
N LEU A 116 -21.62 -3.00 9.05
CA LEU A 116 -21.55 -3.58 10.40
C LEU A 116 -21.29 -5.08 10.40
N ASP A 117 -21.73 -5.82 9.38
CA ASP A 117 -21.48 -7.25 9.27
C ASP A 117 -19.99 -7.58 9.05
N MET A 118 -19.24 -6.68 8.39
CA MET A 118 -17.79 -6.80 8.17
C MET A 118 -16.96 -6.58 9.45
N PHE A 119 -17.57 -6.06 10.52
CA PHE A 119 -16.87 -5.82 11.77
C PHE A 119 -16.50 -7.15 12.43
N SER A 120 -15.28 -7.21 12.98
CA SER A 120 -14.89 -8.34 13.84
C SER A 120 -15.77 -8.38 15.09
N PRO A 121 -15.92 -9.55 15.76
CA PRO A 121 -16.73 -9.66 16.98
C PRO A 121 -16.36 -8.63 18.07
N TYR A 122 -15.09 -8.22 18.14
CA TYR A 122 -14.61 -7.22 19.08
C TYR A 122 -15.11 -5.81 18.77
N GLN A 123 -15.24 -5.46 17.48
CA GLN A 123 -15.72 -4.14 17.04
C GLN A 123 -17.25 -4.00 17.11
N LYS A 124 -17.97 -5.10 17.34
CA LYS A 124 -19.44 -5.15 17.43
C LYS A 124 -19.97 -4.90 18.85
N ASN A 125 -19.09 -4.86 19.85
CA ASN A 125 -19.40 -4.56 21.26
C ASN A 125 -18.98 -3.13 21.60
#